data_AF-A0A0R2NGR1-F1
#
_entry.id   AF-A0A0R2NGR1-F1
#
_cell.length_a   1.000
_cell.length_b   1.000
_cell.length_c   1.000
_cell.angle_alpha   90.00
_cell.angle_beta   90.00
_cell.angle_gamma   90.00
#
_symmetry.space_group_name_H-M   'P 1'
#
loop_
_entity.id
_entity.type
_entity.pdbx_description
1 polymer ?
#
loop_
_entity_poly.entity_id
_entity_poly.type
_entity_poly.pdbx_seq_one_letter_code
_entity_poly.pdbx_strand_id
1 'polypeptide(L)'
;MTLPKILRNWSNNKINKIKHELMDANLLYQKHMGFNPRSGKNEPNRLYLADLEVTAKDVYTKREPIKSPKPLGTSGLLKKRQDLDYTNNIDTNRYNIDTQKLDFSTVQFSPAELEKQNHDLVSHANDFLTDEDSGLPVFLEPEALQLLSFWCRTPQQMRRFIGIILNAKYRVEEDHQDIGVIIPLDDEELKPLMTKALRRYFNALRSNEKHIKNVENYLYGTMQNLFGVWWNKQAAREYAAKHPEEQNTDNERSWN
;
A
#
# COMPACT_ATOMS: atom_id res chain seq x y z
N MET A 1 -17.67 1.61 10.20
CA MET A 1 -17.19 0.21 10.12
C MET A 1 -18.00 -0.62 11.12
N THR A 2 -18.97 -1.38 10.63
CA THR A 2 -19.74 -2.33 11.45
C THR A 2 -18.79 -3.42 11.93
N LEU A 3 -18.78 -3.70 13.24
CA LEU A 3 -17.98 -4.80 13.82
C LEU A 3 -18.21 -6.09 13.00
N PRO A 4 -17.14 -6.81 12.60
CA PRO A 4 -17.24 -8.10 11.93
C PRO A 4 -18.26 -9.00 12.63
N LYS A 5 -19.14 -9.68 11.87
CA LYS A 5 -20.22 -10.54 12.40
C LYS A 5 -19.72 -11.56 13.44
N ILE A 6 -18.45 -11.95 13.37
CA ILE A 6 -17.77 -12.90 14.27
C ILE A 6 -17.62 -12.35 15.71
N LEU A 7 -17.46 -11.03 15.87
CA LEU A 7 -17.24 -10.40 17.19
C LEU A 7 -18.54 -10.20 17.99
N ARG A 8 -19.71 -10.30 17.37
CA ARG A 8 -21.00 -10.09 18.05
C ARG A 8 -21.36 -11.19 19.06
N ASN A 9 -20.71 -12.35 18.96
CA ASN A 9 -20.96 -13.49 19.85
C ASN A 9 -19.97 -13.59 21.03
N TRP A 10 -19.10 -12.59 21.21
CA TRP A 10 -18.08 -12.60 22.28
C TRP A 10 -18.50 -11.71 23.45
N SER A 11 -18.13 -12.11 24.67
CA SER A 11 -18.37 -11.28 25.85
C SER A 11 -17.51 -10.01 25.82
N ASN A 12 -18.02 -8.91 26.37
CA ASN A 12 -17.28 -7.65 26.46
C ASN A 12 -15.92 -7.82 27.14
N ASN A 13 -15.82 -8.69 28.14
CA ASN A 13 -14.56 -9.00 28.82
C ASN A 13 -13.54 -9.64 27.87
N LYS A 14 -13.98 -10.56 27.01
CA LYS A 14 -13.12 -11.20 26.00
C LYS A 14 -12.65 -10.19 24.95
N ILE A 15 -13.55 -9.31 24.50
CA ILE A 15 -13.23 -8.26 23.53
C ILE A 15 -12.19 -7.30 24.11
N ASN A 16 -12.38 -6.85 25.35
CA ASN A 16 -11.43 -5.94 26.01
C ASN A 16 -10.07 -6.60 26.23
N LYS A 17 -10.03 -7.87 26.65
CA LYS A 17 -8.78 -8.62 26.83
C LYS A 17 -7.98 -8.69 25.53
N ILE A 18 -8.60 -9.12 24.44
CA ILE A 18 -7.94 -9.27 23.14
C ILE A 18 -7.49 -7.91 22.58
N LYS A 19 -8.31 -6.87 22.78
CA LYS A 19 -7.95 -5.51 22.39
C LYS A 19 -6.67 -5.04 23.10
N HIS A 20 -6.53 -5.29 24.39
CA HIS A 20 -5.30 -4.98 25.14
C HIS A 20 -4.12 -5.82 24.66
N GLU A 21 -4.29 -7.13 24.49
CA GLU A 21 -3.22 -8.02 23.98
C GLU A 21 -2.69 -7.57 22.60
N LEU A 22 -3.58 -7.14 21.69
CA LEU A 22 -3.19 -6.63 20.39
C LEU A 22 -2.49 -5.26 20.47
N MET A 23 -2.87 -4.41 21.42
CA MET A 23 -2.19 -3.14 21.67
C MET A 23 -0.78 -3.38 22.22
N ASP A 24 -0.63 -4.30 23.18
CA ASP A 24 0.66 -4.64 23.80
C ASP A 24 1.62 -5.28 22.77
N ALA A 25 1.08 -6.07 21.84
CA ALA A 25 1.84 -6.65 20.73
C ALA A 25 2.13 -5.65 19.58
N ASN A 26 1.73 -4.38 19.72
CA ASN A 26 1.84 -3.35 18.68
C ASN A 26 1.12 -3.71 17.36
N LEU A 27 0.10 -4.58 17.44
CA LEU A 27 -0.72 -5.03 16.31
C LEU A 27 -2.03 -4.24 16.18
N LEU A 28 -2.38 -3.43 17.18
CA LEU A 28 -3.58 -2.61 17.20
C LEU A 28 -3.31 -1.26 17.87
N TYR A 29 -3.57 -0.17 17.15
CA TYR A 29 -3.52 1.19 17.68
C TYR A 29 -4.93 1.78 17.80
N GLN A 30 -5.23 2.42 18.93
CA GLN A 30 -6.51 3.10 19.15
C GLN A 30 -6.33 4.60 19.29
N LYS A 31 -7.03 5.36 18.44
CA LYS A 31 -7.14 6.82 18.55
C LYS A 31 -8.44 7.19 19.27
N HIS A 32 -8.30 7.91 20.38
CA HIS A 32 -9.43 8.52 21.08
C HIS A 32 -9.91 9.75 20.29
N MET A 33 -11.19 9.77 19.92
CA MET A 33 -11.77 10.85 19.12
C MET A 33 -12.43 11.95 19.97
N GLY A 34 -12.87 11.63 21.19
CA GLY A 34 -13.40 12.61 22.14
C GLY A 34 -14.78 13.17 21.75
N PHE A 35 -15.15 14.28 22.38
CA PHE A 35 -16.43 14.95 22.16
C PHE A 35 -16.38 15.80 20.89
N ASN A 36 -17.34 15.61 19.98
CA ASN A 36 -17.48 16.45 18.80
C ASN A 36 -18.55 17.53 19.05
N PRO A 37 -18.17 18.82 19.12
CA PRO A 37 -19.10 19.92 19.38
C PRO A 37 -20.15 20.13 18.28
N ARG A 38 -19.86 19.76 17.03
CA ARG A 38 -20.79 19.92 15.90
C ARG A 38 -21.89 18.86 15.89
N SER A 39 -21.60 17.64 16.33
CA SER A 39 -22.59 16.55 16.41
C SER A 39 -23.21 16.40 17.80
N GLY A 40 -22.69 17.11 18.80
CA GLY A 40 -23.14 17.08 20.19
C GLY A 40 -22.94 15.73 20.88
N LYS A 41 -22.07 14.86 20.34
CA LYS A 41 -21.85 13.48 20.81
C LYS A 41 -20.38 13.14 20.86
N ASN A 42 -20.01 12.19 21.72
CA ASN A 42 -18.68 11.57 21.68
C ASN A 42 -18.54 10.73 20.41
N GLU A 43 -17.48 10.99 19.66
CA GLU A 43 -17.16 10.18 18.50
C GLU A 43 -16.61 8.81 18.94
N PRO A 44 -16.99 7.73 18.24
CA PRO A 44 -16.42 6.42 18.50
C PRO A 44 -14.92 6.45 18.19
N ASN A 45 -14.13 5.84 19.08
CA ASN A 45 -12.70 5.70 18.89
C ASN A 45 -12.36 4.95 17.59
N ARG A 46 -11.30 5.39 16.91
CA ARG A 46 -10.81 4.74 15.69
C ARG A 46 -9.77 3.68 16.06
N LEU A 47 -9.86 2.52 15.43
CA LEU A 47 -8.95 1.39 15.63
C LEU A 47 -8.19 1.13 14.33
N TYR A 48 -6.88 1.00 14.42
CA TYR A 48 -5.96 0.79 13.30
C TYR A 48 -5.19 -0.51 13.56
N LEU A 49 -5.25 -1.47 12.64
CA LEU A 49 -4.48 -2.71 12.73
C LEU A 49 -3.11 -2.50 12.08
N ALA A 50 -2.06 -3.05 12.67
CA ALA A 50 -0.72 -3.06 12.10
C ALA A 50 -0.45 -4.37 11.36
N ASP A 51 0.44 -4.31 10.37
CA ASP A 51 0.93 -5.50 9.68
C ASP A 51 1.89 -6.26 10.59
N LEU A 52 1.88 -7.60 10.49
CA LEU A 52 2.82 -8.43 11.24
C LEU A 52 4.23 -8.26 10.69
N GLU A 53 5.17 -7.86 11.55
CA GLU A 53 6.59 -8.02 11.25
C GLU A 53 6.97 -9.50 11.34
N VAL A 54 7.29 -10.11 10.20
CA VAL A 54 7.66 -11.53 10.12
C VAL A 54 9.17 -11.65 10.00
N THR A 55 9.80 -12.38 10.93
CA THR A 55 11.24 -12.67 10.85
C THR A 55 11.51 -13.96 10.07
N ALA A 56 12.72 -14.13 9.54
CA ALA A 56 13.11 -15.35 8.81
C ALA A 56 12.89 -16.65 9.63
N LYS A 57 12.93 -16.55 10.96
CA LYS A 57 12.64 -17.66 11.89
C LYS A 57 11.17 -18.08 11.84
N ASP A 58 10.26 -17.11 11.81
CA ASP A 58 8.80 -17.35 11.80
C ASP A 58 8.34 -17.99 10.48
N VAL A 59 8.96 -17.61 9.36
CA VAL A 59 8.71 -18.23 8.04
C VAL A 59 9.15 -19.70 8.02
N TYR A 60 10.25 -20.03 8.69
CA TYR A 60 10.75 -21.40 8.77
C TYR A 60 9.90 -22.29 9.68
N THR A 61 9.45 -21.77 10.84
CA THR A 61 8.57 -22.51 11.75
C THR A 61 7.21 -22.86 11.13
N LYS A 62 6.69 -22.03 10.22
CA LYS A 62 5.45 -22.29 9.47
C LYS A 62 5.57 -23.46 8.48
N ARG A 63 6.79 -23.93 8.17
CA ARG A 63 7.06 -25.04 7.24
C ARG A 63 7.25 -26.39 7.94
N GLU A 64 7.23 -26.46 9.28
CA GLU A 64 7.18 -27.77 9.93
C GLU A 64 5.83 -28.44 9.60
N PRO A 65 5.84 -29.71 9.14
CA PRO A 65 4.60 -30.45 8.96
C PRO A 65 3.92 -30.58 10.31
N ILE A 66 2.63 -30.24 10.34
CA ILE A 66 1.70 -30.54 11.42
C ILE A 66 1.99 -31.98 11.89
N LYS A 67 2.48 -32.14 13.13
CA LYS A 67 2.60 -33.46 13.76
C LYS A 67 1.23 -34.13 13.64
N SER A 68 1.18 -35.19 12.85
CA SER A 68 -0.02 -35.99 12.65
C SER A 68 -0.59 -36.46 14.00
N PRO A 69 -1.93 -36.61 14.13
CA PRO A 69 -2.50 -37.13 15.36
C PRO A 69 -2.02 -38.58 15.57
N LYS A 70 -1.49 -38.86 16.76
CA LYS A 70 -1.04 -40.20 17.20
C LYS A 70 -2.16 -41.24 17.04
N PRO A 71 -1.90 -42.39 16.38
CA PRO A 71 -2.69 -43.59 16.60
C PRO A 71 -2.10 -44.42 17.76
N LEU A 72 -2.94 -44.80 18.71
CA LEU A 72 -2.71 -45.92 19.63
C LEU A 72 -2.81 -47.24 18.85
N GLY A 73 -1.86 -48.17 18.98
CA GLY A 73 -1.99 -49.53 18.43
C GLY A 73 -0.72 -50.39 18.35
N THR A 74 -0.39 -51.01 19.47
CA THR A 74 0.30 -52.29 19.76
C THR A 74 0.92 -53.19 18.65
N SER A 75 2.19 -53.57 18.90
CA SER A 75 2.91 -54.85 18.63
C SER A 75 3.38 -55.26 17.23
N GLY A 76 4.69 -55.60 17.13
CA GLY A 76 5.23 -56.48 16.08
C GLY A 76 6.76 -56.37 15.87
N LEU A 77 7.50 -57.37 16.37
CA LEU A 77 8.97 -57.50 16.40
C LEU A 77 9.61 -57.81 15.02
N LEU A 78 10.75 -57.18 14.65
CA LEU A 78 11.82 -57.88 13.91
C LEU A 78 13.20 -57.24 14.13
N LYS A 79 14.20 -58.13 14.33
CA LYS A 79 15.54 -57.91 14.88
C LYS A 79 16.61 -57.48 13.84
N LYS A 80 17.56 -56.69 14.35
CA LYS A 80 19.03 -56.69 14.13
C LYS A 80 19.61 -56.21 12.78
N ARG A 81 20.34 -55.09 12.85
CA ARG A 81 21.80 -55.02 12.56
C ARG A 81 22.47 -54.15 13.64
N GLN A 82 23.65 -54.57 14.10
CA GLN A 82 24.38 -54.02 15.24
C GLN A 82 25.34 -52.89 14.85
N ASP A 83 25.41 -51.93 15.76
CA ASP A 83 26.54 -51.10 16.21
C ASP A 83 27.54 -50.57 15.19
N LEU A 84 27.58 -49.23 15.09
CA LEU A 84 28.81 -48.47 15.25
C LEU A 84 28.46 -47.15 15.95
N ASP A 85 28.90 -47.03 17.20
CA ASP A 85 29.21 -45.80 17.92
C ASP A 85 28.45 -44.55 17.51
N TYR A 86 27.40 -44.25 18.27
CA TYR A 86 26.84 -42.92 18.38
C TYR A 86 27.91 -42.01 19.01
N THR A 87 28.88 -41.63 18.20
CA THR A 87 29.80 -40.54 18.49
C THR A 87 28.93 -39.31 18.72
N ASN A 88 29.01 -38.78 19.94
CA ASN A 88 28.37 -37.52 20.36
C ASN A 88 28.99 -36.30 19.65
N ASN A 89 29.17 -36.38 18.34
CA ASN A 89 29.73 -35.32 17.51
C ASN A 89 28.79 -34.98 16.35
N ILE A 90 27.48 -35.01 16.62
CA ILE A 90 26.49 -34.43 15.73
C ILE A 90 26.47 -32.92 16.01
N ASP A 91 27.45 -32.25 15.41
CA ASP A 91 27.25 -30.97 14.73
C ASP A 91 26.36 -29.95 15.46
N THR A 92 26.83 -29.49 16.63
CA THR A 92 26.22 -28.36 17.35
C THR A 92 26.42 -27.00 16.65
N ASN A 93 27.06 -26.98 15.48
CA ASN A 93 27.38 -25.76 14.72
C ASN A 93 26.78 -25.74 13.30
N ARG A 94 25.75 -26.53 13.00
CA ARG A 94 25.12 -26.50 11.67
C ARG A 94 24.18 -25.33 11.42
N TYR A 95 23.79 -24.59 12.46
CA TYR A 95 22.67 -23.66 12.41
C TYR A 95 23.06 -22.24 12.81
N ASN A 96 24.12 -21.70 12.22
CA ASN A 96 24.25 -20.30 11.83
C ASN A 96 25.60 -20.11 11.09
N ILE A 97 25.78 -20.79 9.95
CA ILE A 97 26.83 -20.34 9.04
C ILE A 97 26.23 -19.07 8.44
N ASP A 98 26.70 -17.89 8.89
CA ASP A 98 26.49 -16.65 8.17
C ASP A 98 26.84 -16.95 6.71
N THR A 99 25.82 -17.12 5.88
CA THR A 99 26.03 -17.25 4.44
C THR A 99 26.79 -16.00 4.04
N GLN A 100 27.78 -16.14 3.15
CA GLN A 100 28.53 -14.98 2.67
C GLN A 100 27.52 -13.89 2.30
N LYS A 101 27.64 -12.73 2.97
CA LYS A 101 26.73 -11.62 2.80
C LYS A 101 26.69 -11.29 1.31
N LEU A 102 25.53 -11.45 0.68
CA LEU A 102 25.36 -11.15 -0.73
C LEU A 102 25.80 -9.70 -0.96
N ASP A 103 26.83 -9.52 -1.79
CA ASP A 103 27.32 -8.20 -2.15
C ASP A 103 26.64 -7.76 -3.45
N PHE A 104 25.61 -6.93 -3.30
CA PHE A 104 24.91 -6.27 -4.40
C PHE A 104 25.46 -4.87 -4.69
N SER A 105 26.70 -4.59 -4.28
CA SER A 105 27.36 -3.32 -4.59
C SER A 105 27.40 -3.08 -6.10
N THR A 106 26.93 -1.90 -6.51
CA THR A 106 26.94 -1.48 -7.92
C THR A 106 28.34 -1.38 -8.51
N VAL A 107 29.37 -1.30 -7.66
CA VAL A 107 30.79 -1.22 -8.06
C VAL A 107 31.26 -2.50 -8.76
N GLN A 108 30.60 -3.64 -8.52
CA GLN A 108 30.96 -4.92 -9.13
C GLN A 108 30.37 -5.12 -10.54
N PHE A 109 29.46 -4.25 -10.98
CA PHE A 109 28.77 -4.36 -12.26
C PHE A 109 29.25 -3.29 -13.24
N SER A 110 29.32 -3.67 -14.51
CA SER A 110 29.56 -2.69 -15.58
C SER A 110 28.36 -1.74 -15.77
N PRO A 111 28.57 -0.53 -16.32
CA PRO A 111 27.48 0.39 -16.60
C PRO A 111 26.36 -0.21 -17.48
N ALA A 112 26.73 -1.03 -18.48
CA ALA A 112 25.76 -1.66 -19.38
C ALA A 112 24.93 -2.75 -18.69
N GLU A 113 25.53 -3.49 -17.75
CA GLU A 113 24.78 -4.47 -16.94
C GLU A 113 23.79 -3.77 -16.02
N LEU A 114 24.20 -2.68 -15.36
CA LEU A 114 23.32 -1.87 -14.53
C LEU A 114 22.17 -1.25 -15.34
N GLU A 115 22.44 -0.73 -16.54
CA GLU A 115 21.38 -0.24 -17.43
C GLU A 115 20.40 -1.33 -17.82
N LYS A 116 20.89 -2.52 -18.16
CA LYS A 116 20.03 -3.67 -18.50
C LYS A 116 19.17 -4.10 -17.31
N GLN A 117 19.75 -4.19 -16.12
CA GLN A 117 19.04 -4.52 -14.88
C GLN A 117 17.98 -3.45 -14.55
N ASN A 118 18.35 -2.17 -14.63
CA ASN A 118 17.42 -1.08 -14.37
C ASN A 118 16.27 -1.03 -15.39
N HIS A 119 16.58 -1.24 -16.68
CA HIS A 119 15.57 -1.28 -17.72
C HIS A 119 14.59 -2.43 -17.49
N ASP A 120 15.08 -3.63 -17.14
CA ASP A 120 14.26 -4.78 -16.82
C ASP A 120 13.29 -4.51 -15.67
N LEU A 121 13.79 -3.97 -14.56
CA LEU A 121 12.98 -3.62 -13.39
C LEU A 121 11.93 -2.55 -13.71
N VAL A 122 12.29 -1.56 -14.53
CA VAL A 122 11.40 -0.46 -14.91
C VAL A 122 10.34 -0.93 -15.93
N SER A 123 10.71 -1.80 -16.88
CA SER A 123 9.77 -2.30 -17.89
C SER A 123 8.73 -3.25 -17.30
N HIS A 124 9.12 -4.05 -16.31
CA HIS A 124 8.24 -4.99 -15.61
C HIS A 124 7.65 -4.39 -14.33
N ALA A 125 7.76 -3.07 -14.13
CA ALA A 125 7.22 -2.38 -12.96
C ALA A 125 5.73 -2.65 -12.75
N ASN A 126 4.98 -2.75 -13.85
CA ASN A 126 3.57 -3.10 -13.78
C ASN A 126 3.35 -4.45 -13.07
N ASP A 127 4.14 -5.46 -13.41
CA ASP A 127 3.92 -6.85 -12.96
C ASP A 127 4.04 -7.04 -11.44
N PHE A 128 4.81 -6.18 -10.76
CA PHE A 128 4.98 -6.25 -9.30
C PHE A 128 4.42 -5.05 -8.54
N LEU A 129 4.16 -3.91 -9.19
CA LEU A 129 3.46 -2.78 -8.56
C LEU A 129 1.95 -2.93 -8.65
N THR A 130 1.43 -3.76 -9.57
CA THR A 130 -0.01 -3.99 -9.71
C THR A 130 -0.53 -5.27 -9.06
N ASP A 131 0.31 -6.01 -8.35
CA ASP A 131 -0.09 -7.27 -7.71
C ASP A 131 -1.02 -6.98 -6.53
N GLU A 132 -2.28 -7.43 -6.62
CA GLU A 132 -3.28 -7.26 -5.55
C GLU A 132 -2.83 -7.95 -4.25
N ASP A 133 -2.00 -8.99 -4.34
CA ASP A 133 -1.45 -9.72 -3.19
C ASP A 133 -0.26 -9.00 -2.53
N SER A 134 0.31 -7.96 -3.17
CA SER A 134 1.49 -7.25 -2.68
C SER A 134 1.22 -6.21 -1.59
N GLY A 135 -0.05 -5.93 -1.27
CA GLY A 135 -0.45 -5.02 -0.18
C GLY A 135 -0.27 -3.52 -0.47
N LEU A 136 0.31 -3.14 -1.61
CA LEU A 136 0.36 -1.75 -2.08
C LEU A 136 -0.87 -1.47 -2.96
N PRO A 137 -1.82 -0.63 -2.52
CA PRO A 137 -2.97 -0.29 -3.36
C PRO A 137 -2.52 0.41 -4.64
N VAL A 138 -2.74 -0.29 -5.74
CA VAL A 138 -2.34 0.10 -7.09
C VAL A 138 -3.24 1.24 -7.56
N PHE A 139 -2.75 2.46 -7.39
CA PHE A 139 -3.52 3.64 -7.78
C PHE A 139 -3.33 4.05 -9.23
N LEU A 140 -2.24 3.64 -9.88
CA LEU A 140 -1.99 3.94 -11.28
C LEU A 140 -2.52 2.81 -12.15
N GLU A 141 -3.15 3.16 -13.27
CA GLU A 141 -3.53 2.18 -14.28
C GLU A 141 -2.29 1.58 -14.95
N PRO A 142 -2.38 0.36 -15.52
CA PRO A 142 -1.28 -0.25 -16.26
C PRO A 142 -0.72 0.64 -17.36
N GLU A 143 -1.59 1.41 -18.02
CA GLU A 143 -1.20 2.38 -19.05
C GLU A 143 -0.31 3.50 -18.49
N ALA A 144 -0.61 4.01 -17.29
CA ALA A 144 0.21 5.01 -16.62
C ALA A 144 1.58 4.45 -16.22
N LEU A 145 1.62 3.21 -15.71
CA LEU A 145 2.88 2.55 -15.34
C LEU A 145 3.75 2.25 -16.57
N GLN A 146 3.14 1.78 -17.66
CA GLN A 146 3.83 1.63 -18.94
C GLN A 146 4.35 2.97 -19.47
N LEU A 147 3.59 4.05 -19.32
CA LEU A 147 4.08 5.37 -19.68
C LEU A 147 5.29 5.77 -18.83
N LEU A 148 5.29 5.51 -17.52
CA LEU A 148 6.44 5.76 -16.66
C LEU A 148 7.66 4.93 -17.09
N SER A 149 7.47 3.70 -17.57
CA SER A 149 8.59 2.85 -17.98
C SER A 149 9.33 3.36 -19.21
N PHE A 150 8.67 4.12 -20.08
CA PHE A 150 9.34 4.79 -21.21
C PHE A 150 10.24 5.96 -20.80
N TRP A 151 10.01 6.56 -19.64
CA TRP A 151 10.68 7.79 -19.21
C TRP A 151 11.65 7.58 -18.05
N CYS A 152 11.33 6.69 -17.11
CA CYS A 152 12.21 6.36 -16.01
C CYS A 152 13.37 5.49 -16.52
N ARG A 153 14.59 5.77 -16.07
CA ARG A 153 15.78 4.97 -16.38
C ARG A 153 16.18 4.05 -15.25
N THR A 154 15.71 4.31 -14.03
CA THR A 154 16.04 3.51 -12.85
C THR A 154 14.82 3.33 -11.94
N PRO A 155 14.80 2.27 -11.12
CA PRO A 155 13.77 2.08 -10.09
C PRO A 155 13.69 3.25 -9.11
N GLN A 156 14.82 3.89 -8.80
CA GLN A 156 14.84 5.06 -7.91
C GLN A 156 14.13 6.26 -8.53
N GLN A 157 14.30 6.49 -9.84
CA GLN A 157 13.57 7.55 -10.54
C GLN A 157 12.06 7.26 -10.54
N MET A 158 11.66 6.00 -10.78
CA MET A 158 10.25 5.61 -10.71
C MET A 158 9.66 5.81 -9.32
N ARG A 159 10.36 5.34 -8.27
CA ARG A 159 9.96 5.58 -6.86
C ARG A 159 9.83 7.06 -6.55
N ARG A 160 10.77 7.88 -7.02
CA ARG A 160 10.74 9.33 -6.85
C ARG A 160 9.50 9.94 -7.52
N PHE A 161 9.20 9.52 -8.75
CA PHE A 161 8.03 9.97 -9.51
C PHE A 161 6.72 9.65 -8.78
N ILE A 162 6.55 8.40 -8.34
CA ILE A 162 5.39 7.96 -7.54
C ILE A 162 5.30 8.78 -6.24
N GLY A 163 6.42 8.97 -5.55
CA GLY A 163 6.46 9.76 -4.32
C GLY A 163 6.00 11.21 -4.51
N ILE A 164 6.32 11.84 -5.65
CA ILE A 164 5.84 13.20 -5.95
C ILE A 164 4.32 13.24 -6.09
N ILE A 165 3.72 12.24 -6.74
CA ILE A 165 2.26 12.14 -6.90
C ILE A 165 1.60 11.99 -5.52
N LEU A 166 2.10 11.08 -4.70
CA LEU A 166 1.59 10.84 -3.35
C LEU A 166 1.72 12.10 -2.47
N ASN A 167 2.86 12.79 -2.53
CA ASN A 167 3.04 14.03 -1.79
C ASN A 167 2.06 15.12 -2.23
N ALA A 168 1.78 15.25 -3.53
CA ALA A 168 0.79 16.19 -4.04
C ALA A 168 -0.61 15.89 -3.52
N LYS A 169 -1.01 14.61 -3.48
CA LYS A 169 -2.26 14.18 -2.84
C LYS A 169 -2.31 14.59 -1.37
N TYR A 170 -1.32 14.20 -0.59
CA TYR A 170 -1.29 14.47 0.85
C TYR A 170 -1.38 15.97 1.14
N ARG A 171 -0.73 16.80 0.33
CA ARG A 171 -0.81 18.25 0.46
C ARG A 171 -2.22 18.79 0.21
N VAL A 172 -2.92 18.31 -0.81
CA VAL A 172 -4.33 18.71 -1.04
C VAL A 172 -5.22 18.30 0.13
N GLU A 173 -5.04 17.11 0.69
CA GLU A 173 -5.80 16.66 1.87
C GLU A 173 -5.48 17.46 3.13
N GLU A 174 -4.21 17.80 3.34
CA GLU A 174 -3.75 18.62 4.47
C GLU A 174 -4.28 20.05 4.38
N ASP A 175 -4.14 20.70 3.22
CA ASP A 175 -4.56 22.09 2.98
C ASP A 175 -6.07 22.28 3.16
N HIS A 176 -6.87 21.22 3.02
CA HIS A 176 -8.33 21.25 3.09
C HIS A 176 -8.88 20.28 4.16
N GLN A 177 -8.09 20.04 5.20
CA GLN A 177 -8.48 19.15 6.30
C GLN A 177 -9.72 19.66 7.05
N ASP A 178 -9.93 20.97 7.09
CA ASP A 178 -11.05 21.66 7.75
C ASP A 178 -12.42 21.30 7.14
N ILE A 179 -12.46 21.04 5.84
CA ILE A 179 -13.64 20.58 5.10
C ILE A 179 -13.65 19.07 4.86
N GLY A 180 -12.64 18.35 5.37
CA GLY A 180 -12.61 16.88 5.37
C GLY A 180 -12.31 16.24 4.02
N VAL A 181 -11.46 16.86 3.19
CA VAL A 181 -11.06 16.32 1.88
C VAL A 181 -10.36 14.97 2.04
N ILE A 182 -10.81 13.98 1.26
CA ILE A 182 -10.19 12.67 1.14
C ILE A 182 -10.13 12.31 -0.34
N ILE A 183 -8.95 11.96 -0.83
CA ILE A 183 -8.71 11.58 -2.22
C ILE A 183 -8.52 10.06 -2.29
N PRO A 184 -9.56 9.30 -2.68
CA PRO A 184 -9.43 7.86 -2.96
C PRO A 184 -8.65 7.67 -4.27
N LEU A 185 -7.39 7.29 -4.17
CA LEU A 185 -6.54 7.08 -5.35
C LEU A 185 -6.95 5.85 -6.19
N ASP A 186 -7.74 4.96 -5.60
CA ASP A 186 -8.32 3.78 -6.23
C ASP A 186 -9.63 4.06 -6.99
N ASP A 187 -10.14 5.30 -6.94
CA ASP A 187 -11.39 5.71 -7.59
C ASP A 187 -11.36 5.55 -9.12
N GLU A 188 -12.42 4.94 -9.66
CA GLU A 188 -12.56 4.61 -11.08
C GLU A 188 -12.61 5.84 -12.00
N GLU A 189 -13.08 6.99 -11.52
CA GLU A 189 -13.06 8.23 -12.31
C GLU A 189 -11.70 8.95 -12.21
N LEU A 190 -10.99 8.84 -11.07
CA LEU A 190 -9.72 9.52 -10.84
C LEU A 190 -8.55 8.85 -11.59
N LYS A 191 -8.49 7.52 -11.59
CA LYS A 191 -7.46 6.72 -12.29
C LYS A 191 -7.18 7.18 -13.73
N PRO A 192 -8.18 7.24 -14.63
CA PRO A 192 -7.95 7.66 -16.02
C PRO A 192 -7.56 9.14 -16.14
N LEU A 193 -7.94 9.99 -15.18
CA LEU A 193 -7.52 11.39 -15.16
C LEU A 193 -6.04 11.53 -14.78
N MET A 194 -5.54 10.71 -13.86
CA MET A 194 -4.12 10.64 -13.55
C MET A 194 -3.31 10.22 -14.78
N THR A 195 -3.74 9.16 -15.49
CA THR A 195 -3.11 8.72 -16.74
C THR A 195 -3.05 9.83 -17.79
N LYS A 196 -4.16 10.56 -18.00
CA LYS A 196 -4.22 11.72 -18.91
C LYS A 196 -3.31 12.86 -18.46
N ALA A 197 -3.24 13.15 -17.15
CA ALA A 197 -2.38 14.18 -16.61
C ALA A 197 -0.90 13.85 -16.82
N LEU A 198 -0.50 12.58 -16.62
CA LEU A 198 0.84 12.10 -16.92
C LEU A 198 1.20 12.25 -18.40
N ARG A 199 0.31 11.85 -19.31
CA ARG A 199 0.52 12.05 -20.76
C ARG A 199 0.72 13.53 -21.10
N ARG A 200 -0.09 14.43 -20.54
CA ARG A 200 0.04 15.88 -20.74
C ARG A 200 1.36 16.42 -20.18
N TYR A 201 1.76 15.95 -19.01
CA TYR A 201 3.03 16.30 -18.37
C TYR A 201 4.21 15.94 -19.26
N PHE A 202 4.30 14.68 -19.71
CA PHE A 202 5.38 14.22 -20.58
C PHE A 202 5.37 14.89 -21.95
N ASN A 203 4.19 15.17 -22.50
CA ASN A 203 4.07 15.95 -23.73
C ASN A 203 4.67 17.35 -23.57
N ALA A 204 4.38 18.04 -22.46
CA ALA A 204 4.93 19.37 -22.18
C ALA A 204 6.46 19.36 -22.01
N LEU A 205 7.02 18.29 -21.45
CA LEU A 205 8.47 18.11 -21.38
C LEU A 205 9.08 17.90 -22.77
N ARG A 206 8.44 17.09 -23.64
CA ARG A 206 8.96 16.79 -24.96
C ARG A 206 8.83 17.95 -25.93
N SER A 207 7.70 18.65 -25.92
CA SER A 207 7.46 19.79 -26.81
C SER A 207 8.33 20.99 -26.44
N ASN A 208 8.77 21.07 -25.17
CA ASN A 208 9.60 22.15 -24.64
C ASN A 208 9.00 23.57 -24.78
N GLU A 209 7.73 23.68 -25.13
CA GLU A 209 7.02 24.97 -25.30
C GLU A 209 6.98 25.77 -24.01
N LYS A 210 6.91 25.09 -22.87
CA LYS A 210 6.79 25.72 -21.54
C LYS A 210 8.13 26.01 -20.87
N HIS A 211 9.26 25.68 -21.51
CA HIS A 211 10.62 25.85 -20.96
C HIS A 211 10.74 25.43 -19.49
N ILE A 212 10.24 24.24 -19.17
CA ILE A 212 10.15 23.74 -17.81
C ILE A 212 11.55 23.52 -17.24
N LYS A 213 11.91 24.31 -16.23
CA LYS A 213 13.24 24.26 -15.58
C LYS A 213 13.33 23.17 -14.51
N ASN A 214 12.25 22.95 -13.76
CA ASN A 214 12.18 21.94 -12.72
C ASN A 214 11.05 20.95 -13.01
N VAL A 215 11.43 19.78 -13.50
CA VAL A 215 10.51 18.73 -13.93
C VAL A 215 9.74 18.11 -12.75
N GLU A 216 10.33 18.03 -11.57
CA GLU A 216 9.69 17.47 -10.36
C GLU A 216 8.63 18.44 -9.83
N ASN A 217 8.96 19.72 -9.71
CA ASN A 217 8.00 20.74 -9.26
C ASN A 217 6.83 20.89 -10.25
N TYR A 218 7.11 20.79 -11.56
CA TYR A 218 6.05 20.83 -12.56
C TYR A 218 5.12 19.60 -12.47
N LEU A 219 5.67 18.41 -12.19
CA LEU A 219 4.87 17.21 -11.93
C LEU A 219 4.00 17.39 -10.69
N TYR A 220 4.62 17.83 -9.59
CA TYR A 220 3.94 18.09 -8.33
C TYR A 220 2.75 19.03 -8.52
N GLY A 221 2.96 20.19 -9.15
CA GLY A 221 1.89 21.15 -9.42
C GLY A 221 0.82 20.61 -10.37
N THR A 222 1.21 19.78 -11.35
CA THR A 222 0.25 19.11 -12.25
C THR A 222 -0.68 18.19 -11.47
N MET A 223 -0.15 17.40 -10.54
CA MET A 223 -0.93 16.47 -9.72
C MET A 223 -1.76 17.18 -8.67
N GLN A 224 -1.20 18.19 -8.00
CA GLN A 224 -1.94 19.01 -7.03
C GLN A 224 -3.17 19.66 -7.67
N ASN A 225 -3.00 20.23 -8.86
CA ASN A 225 -4.10 20.82 -9.62
C ASN A 225 -5.15 19.77 -10.03
N LEU A 226 -4.71 18.58 -10.50
CA LEU A 226 -5.61 17.49 -10.84
C LEU A 226 -6.49 17.10 -9.64
N PHE A 227 -5.87 16.84 -8.49
CA PHE A 227 -6.56 16.40 -7.29
C PHE A 227 -7.53 17.47 -6.76
N GLY A 228 -7.12 18.74 -6.74
CA GLY A 228 -8.00 19.84 -6.35
C GLY A 228 -9.22 19.98 -7.27
N VAL A 229 -9.01 19.92 -8.59
CA VAL A 229 -10.12 20.00 -9.57
C VAL A 229 -11.07 18.80 -9.44
N TRP A 230 -10.53 17.60 -9.29
CA TRP A 230 -11.35 16.39 -9.13
C TRP A 230 -12.19 16.46 -7.86
N TRP A 231 -11.59 16.85 -6.73
CA TRP A 231 -12.32 16.99 -5.47
C TRP A 231 -13.43 18.05 -5.56
N ASN A 232 -13.14 19.22 -6.13
CA ASN A 232 -14.14 20.27 -6.32
C ASN A 232 -15.34 19.79 -7.14
N LYS A 233 -15.10 18.92 -8.14
CA LYS A 233 -16.17 18.29 -8.91
C LYS A 233 -17.03 17.35 -8.06
N GLN A 234 -16.44 16.56 -7.16
CA GLN A 234 -17.20 15.70 -6.25
C GLN A 234 -18.01 16.54 -5.25
N ALA A 235 -17.40 17.55 -4.65
CA ALA A 235 -18.09 18.45 -3.73
C ALA A 235 -19.29 19.16 -4.39
N ALA A 236 -19.13 19.62 -5.64
CA ALA A 236 -20.21 20.23 -6.41
C ALA A 236 -21.37 19.23 -6.68
N ARG A 237 -21.05 17.97 -7.00
CA ARG A 237 -22.07 16.92 -7.19
C ARG A 237 -22.82 16.61 -5.90
N GLU A 238 -22.12 16.53 -4.77
CA GLU A 238 -22.75 16.32 -3.47
C GLU A 238 -23.66 17.47 -3.06
N TYR A 239 -23.23 18.71 -3.31
CA TYR A 239 -24.05 19.90 -3.08
C TYR A 239 -25.32 19.85 -3.93
N ALA A 240 -25.16 19.65 -5.24
CA ALA A 240 -26.26 19.49 -6.19
C ALA A 240 -27.28 18.41 -5.75
N ALA A 241 -26.81 17.26 -5.27
CA ALA A 241 -27.67 16.17 -4.82
C ALA A 241 -28.44 16.51 -3.52
N LYS A 242 -27.88 17.36 -2.66
CA LYS A 242 -28.52 17.83 -1.41
C LYS A 242 -29.46 19.03 -1.64
N HIS A 243 -29.25 19.77 -2.73
CA HIS A 243 -30.01 20.97 -3.10
C HIS A 243 -30.68 20.81 -4.49
N PRO A 244 -31.56 19.81 -4.69
CA PRO A 244 -32.17 19.55 -6.00
C PRO A 244 -33.07 20.70 -6.47
N GLU A 245 -33.65 21.49 -5.55
CA GLU A 245 -34.56 22.58 -5.87
C GLU A 245 -33.85 23.82 -6.44
N GLU A 246 -32.57 24.04 -6.09
CA GLU A 246 -31.73 25.13 -6.61
C GLU A 246 -31.29 24.90 -8.08
N GLN A 247 -31.45 23.68 -8.61
CA GLN A 247 -31.18 23.40 -10.02
C GLN A 247 -32.34 23.78 -10.96
N ASN A 248 -33.56 23.88 -10.43
CA ASN A 248 -34.75 24.18 -11.23
C ASN A 248 -34.96 25.69 -11.44
N THR A 249 -34.35 26.55 -10.61
CA THR A 249 -34.55 28.00 -10.67
C THR A 249 -33.80 28.69 -11.81
N ASP A 250 -32.85 28.03 -12.45
CA ASP A 250 -32.14 28.57 -13.63
C ASP A 250 -32.91 28.36 -14.94
N ASN A 251 -33.90 27.47 -14.98
CA ASN A 251 -34.75 27.27 -16.16
C ASN A 251 -35.92 28.27 -16.27
N GLU A 252 -36.22 29.05 -15.23
CA GLU A 252 -37.29 30.07 -15.25
C GLU A 252 -36.79 31.49 -15.55
N ARG A 253 -35.49 31.70 -15.74
CA ARG A 253 -34.92 33.01 -16.16
C ARG A 253 -34.46 33.01 -17.63
N SER A 254 -35.30 32.52 -18.52
CA SER A 254 -35.25 32.94 -19.93
C SER A 254 -36.10 34.20 -20.06
N TRP A 255 -35.43 35.35 -20.19
CA TRP A 255 -36.09 36.65 -20.38
C TRP A 255 -36.94 36.64 -21.66
N ASN A 256 -38.22 37.04 -21.53
CA ASN A 256 -39.04 37.55 -22.63
C ASN A 256 -38.48 38.87 -23.16
#